data_AF-A0A085N714-F1
#
_entry.id   AF-A0A085N714-F1
#
_cell.length_a   1.000
_cell.length_b   1.000
_cell.length_c   1.000
_cell.angle_alpha   90.00
_cell.angle_beta   90.00
_cell.angle_gamma   90.00
#
_symmetry.space_group_name_H-M   'P 1'
#
loop_
_entity.id
_entity.type
_entity.pdbx_description
1 polymer ?
#
loop_
_entity_poly.entity_id
_entity_poly.type
_entity_poly.pdbx_seq_one_letter_code
_entity_poly.pdbx_strand_id
1 'polypeptide(L)'
;MIIPLRLAAHARSTSMLSNALVSRCLFTTANNGWAQKSARLAHPSGLLSNALQNSCFLNSVNVCGCGGKSVIIARPVVALSPVCKRTMSTEVLEVPPSHSAIFSMERILAALMLPLFPTALFVHNATIDYALAATVALHVHWGLHVVVEDYARPFVVGETLSKVCAKSVYLVSILMFAGLLHFNYADVGITKAFEMIWAL
;
A
#
# COMPACT_ATOMS: atom_id res chain seq x y z
N MET A 1 16.69 -6.60 -65.84
CA MET A 1 17.87 -7.26 -65.24
C MET A 1 17.77 -7.15 -63.72
N ILE A 2 17.54 -8.29 -63.07
CA ILE A 2 18.16 -8.75 -61.82
C ILE A 2 17.89 -7.93 -60.53
N ILE A 3 16.95 -8.44 -59.73
CA ILE A 3 16.98 -8.52 -58.25
C ILE A 3 17.76 -9.85 -57.95
N PRO A 4 18.54 -10.09 -56.85
CA PRO A 4 18.16 -9.77 -55.46
C PRO A 4 19.27 -9.64 -54.36
N LEU A 5 18.79 -9.41 -53.12
CA LEU A 5 19.32 -9.92 -51.84
C LEU A 5 20.69 -9.42 -51.32
N ARG A 6 20.72 -8.35 -50.51
CA ARG A 6 21.48 -8.25 -49.23
C ARG A 6 21.40 -6.84 -48.63
N LEU A 7 20.31 -6.50 -47.94
CA LEU A 7 20.40 -5.45 -46.90
C LEU A 7 19.36 -5.53 -45.77
N ALA A 8 18.54 -6.59 -45.72
CA ALA A 8 17.55 -6.78 -44.66
C ALA A 8 18.09 -7.48 -43.39
N ALA A 9 19.42 -7.62 -43.25
CA ALA A 9 20.02 -8.38 -42.15
C ALA A 9 20.71 -7.52 -41.06
N HIS A 10 20.83 -6.20 -41.23
CA HIS A 10 21.54 -5.36 -40.24
C HIS A 10 20.64 -4.41 -39.43
N ALA A 11 19.38 -4.20 -39.82
CA ALA A 11 18.47 -3.32 -39.10
C ALA A 11 17.62 -4.01 -38.02
N ARG A 12 17.68 -5.36 -37.91
CA ARG A 12 16.88 -6.12 -36.93
C ARG A 12 17.66 -6.46 -35.65
N SER A 13 18.99 -6.25 -35.61
CA SER A 13 19.81 -6.60 -34.45
C SER A 13 20.01 -5.46 -33.46
N THR A 14 19.79 -4.20 -33.85
CA THR A 14 19.98 -3.05 -32.94
C THR A 14 18.71 -2.69 -32.16
N SER A 15 17.53 -3.12 -32.62
CA SER A 15 16.26 -2.86 -31.93
C SER A 15 15.95 -3.84 -30.79
N MET A 16 16.59 -5.01 -30.75
CA MET A 16 16.40 -5.98 -29.65
C MET A 16 17.30 -5.74 -28.44
N LEU A 17 18.46 -5.08 -28.62
CA LEU A 17 19.37 -4.76 -27.52
C LEU A 17 19.03 -3.45 -26.81
N SER A 18 18.33 -2.51 -27.47
CA SER A 18 17.89 -1.27 -26.82
C SER A 18 16.71 -1.50 -25.86
N ASN A 19 15.74 -2.32 -26.26
CA ASN A 19 14.57 -2.62 -25.43
C ASN A 19 14.90 -3.52 -24.22
N ALA A 20 15.93 -4.36 -24.32
CA ALA A 20 16.37 -5.21 -23.20
C ALA A 20 17.15 -4.44 -22.11
N LEU A 21 17.80 -3.33 -22.46
CA LEU A 21 18.51 -2.47 -21.50
C LEU A 21 17.60 -1.42 -20.86
N VAL A 22 16.63 -0.88 -21.60
CA VAL A 22 15.62 0.04 -21.03
C VAL A 22 14.65 -0.70 -20.10
N SER A 23 14.30 -1.96 -20.41
CA SER A 23 13.43 -2.76 -19.52
C SER A 23 14.14 -3.26 -18.25
N ARG A 24 15.47 -3.24 -18.17
CA ARG A 24 16.23 -3.59 -16.95
C ARG A 24 16.58 -2.38 -16.08
N CYS A 25 16.56 -1.16 -16.62
CA CYS A 25 16.77 0.06 -15.84
C CYS A 25 15.52 0.58 -15.12
N LEU A 26 14.32 0.17 -15.53
CA LEU A 26 13.06 0.60 -14.91
C LEU A 26 12.53 -0.35 -13.80
N PHE A 27 13.29 -1.36 -13.39
CA PHE A 27 12.85 -2.31 -12.35
C PHE A 27 13.92 -2.63 -11.29
N THR A 28 14.76 -1.66 -10.96
CA THR A 28 15.67 -1.74 -9.80
C THR A 28 15.67 -0.40 -9.09
N THR A 29 14.60 -0.09 -8.35
CA THR A 29 14.64 0.68 -7.09
C THR A 29 13.29 0.53 -6.40
N ALA A 30 13.20 -0.37 -5.41
CA ALA A 30 12.28 -0.34 -4.25
C ALA A 30 12.20 -1.73 -3.59
N ASN A 31 13.36 -2.35 -3.33
CA ASN A 31 13.48 -3.29 -2.23
C ASN A 31 13.75 -2.46 -0.97
N ASN A 32 12.71 -2.19 -0.18
CA ASN A 32 12.86 -1.64 1.15
C ASN A 32 13.61 -2.63 2.05
N GLY A 33 14.94 -2.49 2.08
CA GLY A 33 15.90 -3.19 2.92
C GLY A 33 15.83 -2.80 4.39
N TRP A 34 14.64 -2.87 4.99
CA TRP A 34 14.43 -2.81 6.45
C TRP A 34 14.17 -4.19 7.07
N ALA A 35 14.19 -5.26 6.28
CA ALA A 35 13.98 -6.64 6.73
C ALA A 35 15.26 -7.51 6.74
N GLN A 36 16.43 -6.91 6.99
CA GLN A 36 17.74 -7.60 7.01
C GLN A 36 18.42 -7.55 8.39
N LYS A 37 17.66 -7.72 9.48
CA LYS A 37 18.25 -7.91 10.81
C LYS A 37 17.40 -8.78 11.73
N SER A 38 17.25 -10.07 11.42
CA SER A 38 16.90 -11.15 12.37
C SER A 38 16.97 -12.55 11.74
N ALA A 39 18.07 -12.92 11.09
CA ALA A 39 18.24 -14.32 10.64
C ALA A 39 19.71 -14.67 10.35
N ARG A 40 20.51 -14.77 11.40
CA ARG A 40 21.63 -15.72 11.44
C ARG A 40 21.80 -16.15 12.88
N LEU A 41 21.46 -17.40 13.15
CA LEU A 41 22.26 -18.35 13.93
C LEU A 41 21.51 -19.69 13.84
N ALA A 42 21.82 -20.44 12.80
CA ALA A 42 21.54 -21.87 12.77
C ALA A 42 22.64 -22.56 13.59
N HIS A 43 22.24 -23.32 14.61
CA HIS A 43 23.04 -24.40 15.18
C HIS A 43 22.16 -25.66 15.15
N PRO A 44 22.62 -26.79 14.57
CA PRO A 44 21.86 -28.04 14.53
C PRO A 44 22.36 -29.01 15.62
N SER A 45 21.45 -29.46 16.47
CA SER A 45 21.53 -30.67 17.33
C SER A 45 20.25 -30.63 18.17
N GLY A 46 19.22 -31.45 17.96
CA GLY A 46 19.26 -32.90 17.97
C GLY A 46 18.53 -33.37 19.23
N LEU A 47 17.34 -33.95 19.05
CA LEU A 47 16.63 -34.89 19.94
C LEU A 47 16.25 -34.44 21.37
N LEU A 48 15.12 -34.99 21.84
CA LEU A 48 14.48 -34.83 23.16
C LEU A 48 13.79 -33.48 23.41
N SER A 49 12.45 -33.49 23.29
CA SER A 49 11.48 -32.97 24.29
C SER A 49 10.14 -32.65 23.62
N ASN A 50 9.37 -33.69 23.25
CA ASN A 50 7.93 -33.56 22.97
C ASN A 50 7.14 -34.55 23.83
N ALA A 51 7.54 -34.66 25.08
CA ALA A 51 6.72 -35.17 26.16
C ALA A 51 6.63 -34.03 27.18
N LEU A 52 5.42 -33.79 27.71
CA LEU A 52 5.07 -32.74 28.68
C LEU A 52 4.56 -31.41 28.11
N GLN A 53 3.58 -31.44 27.21
CA GLN A 53 2.67 -30.29 27.11
C GLN A 53 1.24 -30.66 26.69
N ASN A 54 0.68 -31.70 27.32
CA ASN A 54 -0.78 -31.89 27.37
C ASN A 54 -1.16 -32.14 28.84
N SER A 55 -0.86 -31.14 29.68
CA SER A 55 -1.19 -31.13 31.12
C SER A 55 -2.02 -29.90 31.43
N CYS A 56 -3.17 -29.75 30.78
CA CYS A 56 -4.21 -28.81 31.20
C CYS A 56 -5.53 -29.23 30.55
N PHE A 57 -6.25 -30.14 31.21
CA PHE A 57 -7.71 -30.09 31.33
C PHE A 57 -8.13 -31.13 32.38
N LEU A 58 -8.03 -30.71 33.65
CA LEU A 58 -8.76 -31.31 34.76
C LEU A 58 -10.06 -30.53 34.93
N ASN A 59 -11.18 -31.18 34.61
CA ASN A 59 -12.49 -31.18 35.29
C ASN A 59 -13.53 -31.73 34.28
N SER A 60 -14.49 -32.58 34.60
CA SER A 60 -15.16 -32.81 35.88
C SER A 60 -15.57 -34.27 35.97
N VAL A 61 -15.47 -34.80 37.18
CA VAL A 61 -16.17 -36.00 37.63
C VAL A 61 -17.68 -35.80 37.43
N ASN A 62 -18.36 -36.80 36.87
CA ASN A 62 -19.74 -37.08 37.23
C ASN A 62 -19.86 -38.59 37.46
N VAL A 63 -20.12 -38.97 38.71
CA VAL A 63 -20.37 -40.34 39.14
C VAL A 63 -21.86 -40.59 39.01
N CYS A 64 -22.25 -41.70 38.39
CA CYS A 64 -23.43 -42.42 38.84
C CYS A 64 -23.16 -43.92 38.72
N GLY A 65 -23.08 -44.58 39.87
CA GLY A 65 -22.71 -45.99 39.98
C GLY A 65 -23.87 -46.94 39.69
N CYS A 66 -23.51 -48.17 39.34
CA CYS A 66 -24.00 -49.42 39.96
C CYS A 66 -23.44 -50.64 39.21
N GLY A 67 -22.70 -51.48 39.94
CA GLY A 67 -22.70 -52.95 39.84
C GLY A 67 -22.36 -53.66 38.51
N GLY A 68 -21.27 -54.46 38.55
CA GLY A 68 -21.27 -55.79 37.93
C GLY A 68 -20.37 -56.00 36.71
N LYS A 69 -19.31 -56.80 36.94
CA LYS A 69 -18.72 -57.85 36.10
C LYS A 69 -18.41 -57.58 34.60
N SER A 70 -17.18 -57.96 34.24
CA SER A 70 -16.64 -58.22 32.89
C SER A 70 -16.09 -57.00 32.13
N VAL A 71 -14.75 -56.87 32.18
CA VAL A 71 -13.98 -56.05 31.23
C VAL A 71 -13.85 -56.85 29.94
N ILE A 72 -14.81 -56.68 29.03
CA ILE A 72 -14.61 -57.04 27.62
C ILE A 72 -13.86 -55.89 26.97
N ILE A 73 -12.63 -56.16 26.53
CA ILE A 73 -11.83 -55.24 25.72
C ILE A 73 -12.53 -55.09 24.37
N ALA A 74 -13.41 -54.11 24.27
CA ALA A 74 -13.95 -53.64 23.00
C ALA A 74 -12.83 -52.89 22.27
N ARG A 75 -12.29 -53.51 21.21
CA ARG A 75 -11.40 -52.84 20.26
C ARG A 75 -12.20 -51.66 19.65
N PRO A 76 -11.75 -50.40 19.75
CA PRO A 76 -12.38 -49.35 18.98
C PRO A 76 -12.04 -49.61 17.51
N VAL A 77 -13.04 -50.10 16.79
CA VAL A 77 -13.08 -50.08 15.33
C VAL A 77 -12.69 -48.67 14.90
N VAL A 78 -11.64 -48.56 14.09
CA VAL A 78 -11.25 -47.31 13.43
C VAL A 78 -12.41 -46.93 12.52
N ALA A 79 -13.31 -46.10 13.04
CA ALA A 79 -14.39 -45.52 12.27
C ALA A 79 -13.75 -44.60 11.24
N LEU A 80 -13.78 -45.02 9.98
CA LEU A 80 -13.43 -44.20 8.83
C LEU A 80 -14.33 -42.97 8.86
N SER A 81 -13.76 -41.81 9.21
CA SER A 81 -14.51 -40.56 9.25
C SER A 81 -15.14 -40.32 7.88
N PRO A 82 -16.44 -39.98 7.78
CA PRO A 82 -16.98 -39.55 6.50
C PRO A 82 -16.18 -38.34 6.06
N VAL A 83 -15.64 -38.40 4.84
CA VAL A 83 -15.09 -37.23 4.15
C VAL A 83 -16.09 -36.10 4.33
N CYS A 84 -15.73 -35.13 5.16
CA CYS A 84 -16.44 -33.87 5.22
C CYS A 84 -16.34 -33.32 3.80
N LYS A 85 -17.45 -33.40 3.05
CA LYS A 85 -17.61 -32.58 1.85
C LYS A 85 -17.43 -31.17 2.37
N ARG A 86 -16.24 -30.61 2.11
CA ARG A 86 -15.94 -29.21 2.30
C ARG A 86 -16.87 -28.49 1.33
N THR A 87 -18.10 -28.22 1.78
CA THR A 87 -18.97 -27.25 1.17
C THR A 87 -18.14 -25.98 1.13
N MET A 88 -17.71 -25.58 -0.07
CA MET A 88 -17.14 -24.26 -0.27
C MET A 88 -18.27 -23.29 0.08
N SER A 89 -18.35 -22.88 1.34
CA SER A 89 -19.05 -21.66 1.68
C SER A 89 -18.28 -20.58 0.95
N THR A 90 -18.92 -19.98 -0.04
CA THR A 90 -18.47 -18.73 -0.64
C THR A 90 -18.66 -17.64 0.42
N GLU A 91 -17.91 -17.72 1.52
CA GLU A 91 -17.68 -16.58 2.39
C GLU A 91 -16.93 -15.61 1.48
N VAL A 92 -17.63 -14.60 0.96
CA VAL A 92 -16.99 -13.44 0.34
C VAL A 92 -16.23 -12.79 1.49
N LEU A 93 -14.99 -13.22 1.70
CA LEU A 93 -14.07 -12.57 2.60
C LEU A 93 -13.84 -11.19 1.99
N GLU A 94 -14.59 -10.20 2.47
CA GLU A 94 -14.34 -8.81 2.16
C GLU A 94 -12.94 -8.49 2.66
N VAL A 95 -11.96 -8.57 1.76
CA VAL A 95 -10.61 -8.12 2.01
C VAL A 95 -10.73 -6.61 2.20
N PRO A 96 -10.40 -6.07 3.38
CA PRO A 96 -10.45 -4.64 3.60
C PRO A 96 -9.55 -3.96 2.56
N PRO A 97 -9.98 -2.81 2.00
CA PRO A 97 -9.21 -2.13 0.97
C PRO A 97 -7.78 -1.84 1.47
N SER A 98 -6.80 -2.16 0.64
CA SER A 98 -5.39 -2.05 1.01
C SER A 98 -4.95 -0.58 1.07
N HIS A 99 -4.65 -0.09 2.28
CA HIS A 99 -4.15 1.28 2.50
C HIS A 99 -2.70 1.49 2.03
N SER A 100 -1.99 0.42 1.68
CA SER A 100 -0.59 0.48 1.25
C SER A 100 -0.38 1.25 -0.05
N ALA A 101 -1.35 1.20 -0.97
CA ALA A 101 -1.26 1.89 -2.25
C ALA A 101 -1.32 3.42 -2.07
N ILE A 102 -2.31 3.92 -1.33
CA ILE A 102 -2.45 5.36 -1.04
C ILE A 102 -1.23 5.87 -0.28
N PHE A 103 -0.79 5.14 0.75
CA PHE A 103 0.41 5.51 1.49
C PHE A 103 1.65 5.60 0.60
N SER A 104 1.82 4.67 -0.34
CA SER A 104 2.95 4.72 -1.29
C SER A 104 2.84 5.91 -2.24
N MET A 105 1.63 6.22 -2.73
CA MET A 105 1.39 7.38 -3.61
C MET A 105 1.68 8.71 -2.91
N GLU A 106 1.33 8.86 -1.64
CA GLU A 106 1.67 10.04 -0.85
C GLU A 106 3.19 10.24 -0.78
N ARG A 107 3.96 9.17 -0.55
CA ARG A 107 5.42 9.25 -0.48
C ARG A 107 6.04 9.59 -1.83
N ILE A 108 5.51 9.02 -2.92
CA ILE A 108 5.96 9.33 -4.28
C ILE A 108 5.72 10.80 -4.60
N LEU A 109 4.53 11.32 -4.27
CA LEU A 109 4.21 12.73 -4.49
C LEU A 109 5.13 13.66 -3.67
N ALA A 110 5.35 13.33 -2.39
CA ALA A 110 6.26 14.10 -1.53
C ALA A 110 7.70 14.07 -2.08
N ALA A 111 8.15 12.92 -2.57
CA ALA A 111 9.47 12.79 -3.20
C ALA A 111 9.58 13.60 -4.51
N LEU A 112 8.49 13.72 -5.28
CA LEU A 112 8.45 14.52 -6.50
C LEU A 112 8.50 16.03 -6.21
N MET A 113 7.90 16.51 -5.10
CA MET A 113 7.98 17.92 -4.72
C MET A 113 9.40 18.37 -4.35
N LEU A 114 10.26 17.46 -3.87
CA LEU A 114 11.64 17.79 -3.48
C LEU A 114 12.49 18.41 -4.61
N PRO A 115 12.58 17.84 -5.83
CA PRO A 115 13.24 18.51 -6.95
C PRO A 115 12.39 19.60 -7.60
N LEU A 116 11.06 19.59 -7.42
CA LEU A 116 10.18 20.56 -8.06
C LEU A 116 10.36 21.97 -7.48
N PHE A 117 10.46 22.10 -6.15
CA PHE A 117 10.68 23.40 -5.50
C PHE A 117 11.97 24.11 -5.92
N PRO A 118 13.16 23.49 -5.90
CA PRO A 118 14.37 24.15 -6.39
C PRO A 118 14.25 24.44 -7.89
N THR A 119 13.62 23.57 -8.69
CA THR A 119 13.39 23.84 -10.11
C THR A 119 12.54 25.11 -10.32
N ALA A 120 11.52 25.32 -9.49
CA ALA A 120 10.65 26.48 -9.54
C ALA A 120 11.36 27.81 -9.18
N LEU A 121 12.47 27.75 -8.43
CA LEU A 121 13.27 28.93 -8.12
C LEU A 121 14.18 29.37 -9.29
N PHE A 122 14.67 28.42 -10.10
CA PHE A 122 15.58 28.72 -11.22
C PHE A 122 14.85 28.89 -12.55
N VAL A 123 13.78 28.13 -12.79
CA VAL A 123 13.07 28.08 -14.07
C VAL A 123 11.63 28.55 -13.89
N HIS A 124 11.35 29.74 -14.41
CA HIS A 124 10.03 30.36 -14.38
C HIS A 124 9.32 30.08 -15.70
N ASN A 125 8.46 29.06 -15.72
CA ASN A 125 7.64 28.69 -16.88
C ASN A 125 6.23 28.32 -16.41
N ALA A 126 5.22 28.67 -17.20
CA ALA A 126 3.83 28.29 -16.96
C ALA A 126 3.66 26.78 -16.71
N THR A 127 4.42 25.92 -17.39
CA THR A 127 4.35 24.45 -17.16
C THR A 127 4.78 24.06 -15.74
N ILE A 128 5.80 24.73 -15.19
CA ILE A 128 6.26 24.52 -13.82
C ILE A 128 5.23 25.08 -12.83
N ASP A 129 4.60 26.21 -13.14
CA ASP A 129 3.53 26.77 -12.31
C ASP A 129 2.31 25.83 -12.21
N TYR A 130 1.89 25.22 -13.32
CA TYR A 130 0.81 24.22 -13.31
C TYR A 130 1.22 22.93 -12.58
N ALA A 131 2.46 22.47 -12.77
CA ALA A 131 2.98 21.31 -12.04
C ALA A 131 3.03 21.58 -10.53
N LEU A 132 3.51 22.76 -10.14
CA LEU A 132 3.54 23.21 -8.75
C LEU A 132 2.13 23.29 -8.17
N ALA A 133 1.20 23.91 -8.90
CA ALA A 133 -0.20 23.99 -8.48
C ALA A 133 -0.83 22.60 -8.26
N ALA A 134 -0.65 21.66 -9.19
CA ALA A 134 -1.21 20.32 -9.10
C ALA A 134 -0.61 19.52 -7.93
N THR A 135 0.72 19.51 -7.81
CA THR A 135 1.43 18.75 -6.78
C THR A 135 1.19 19.30 -5.38
N VAL A 136 1.24 20.62 -5.20
CA VAL A 136 0.95 21.27 -3.91
C VAL A 136 -0.50 21.04 -3.50
N ALA A 137 -1.46 21.24 -4.42
CA ALA A 137 -2.87 21.04 -4.10
C ALA A 137 -3.16 19.59 -3.69
N LEU A 138 -2.57 18.63 -4.40
CA LEU A 138 -2.77 17.21 -4.13
C LEU A 138 -2.07 16.76 -2.83
N HIS A 139 -0.87 17.29 -2.55
CA HIS A 139 -0.14 17.03 -1.31
C HIS A 139 -0.90 17.58 -0.09
N VAL A 140 -1.42 18.81 -0.21
CA VAL A 140 -2.24 19.43 0.83
C VAL A 140 -3.57 18.70 1.00
N HIS A 141 -4.21 18.22 -0.07
CA HIS A 141 -5.46 17.47 0.03
C HIS A 141 -5.31 16.20 0.90
N TRP A 142 -4.30 15.38 0.63
CA TRP A 142 -4.05 14.16 1.42
C TRP A 142 -3.57 14.47 2.83
N GLY A 143 -2.68 15.46 3.00
CA GLY A 143 -2.21 15.88 4.32
C GLY A 143 -3.34 16.42 5.20
N LEU A 144 -4.21 17.26 4.63
CA LEU A 144 -5.33 17.87 5.35
C LEU A 144 -6.41 16.84 5.69
N HIS A 145 -6.64 15.85 4.82
CA HIS A 145 -7.57 14.75 5.11
C HIS A 145 -7.19 14.01 6.40
N VAL A 146 -5.93 13.61 6.53
CA VAL A 146 -5.43 12.90 7.72
C VAL A 146 -5.53 13.78 8.97
N VAL A 147 -5.13 15.06 8.87
CA VAL A 147 -5.24 16.01 9.99
C VAL A 147 -6.68 16.15 10.46
N VAL A 148 -7.64 16.24 9.54
CA VAL A 148 -9.06 16.35 9.89
C VAL A 148 -9.57 15.06 10.51
N GLU A 149 -9.20 13.88 10.01
CA GLU A 149 -9.60 12.60 10.59
C GLU A 149 -9.02 12.38 12.00
N ASP A 150 -7.80 12.86 12.27
CA ASP A 150 -7.16 12.74 13.57
C ASP A 150 -7.85 13.59 14.64
N TYR A 151 -8.23 14.83 14.29
CA TYR A 151 -8.81 15.79 15.24
C TYR A 151 -10.34 15.82 15.26
N ALA A 152 -11.02 15.57 14.14
CA ALA A 152 -12.49 15.55 14.06
C ALA A 152 -13.09 14.21 14.51
N ARG A 153 -12.62 13.70 15.67
CA ARG A 153 -13.08 12.44 16.24
C ARG A 153 -14.52 12.57 16.73
N PRO A 154 -15.43 11.63 16.41
CA PRO A 154 -16.86 11.73 16.75
C PRO A 154 -17.13 11.87 18.25
N PHE A 155 -16.23 11.38 19.10
CA PHE A 155 -16.30 11.53 20.55
C PHE A 155 -16.15 12.99 21.04
N VAL A 156 -15.40 13.83 20.32
CA VAL A 156 -15.10 15.21 20.75
C VAL A 156 -16.04 16.21 20.11
N VAL A 157 -16.27 16.07 18.80
CA VAL A 157 -17.06 17.05 18.01
C VAL A 157 -18.50 16.61 17.77
N GLY A 158 -18.86 15.37 18.06
CA GLY A 158 -20.15 14.79 17.72
C GLY A 158 -20.20 14.20 16.30
N GLU A 159 -21.09 13.22 16.09
CA GLU A 159 -21.13 12.43 14.85
C GLU A 159 -21.50 13.24 13.61
N THR A 160 -22.35 14.24 13.75
CA THR A 160 -22.80 15.08 12.63
C THR A 160 -21.69 16.00 12.15
N LEU A 161 -21.01 16.69 13.09
CA LEU A 161 -19.92 17.59 12.77
C LEU A 161 -18.70 16.85 12.23
N SER A 162 -18.37 15.68 12.76
CA SER A 162 -17.28 14.84 12.24
C SER A 162 -17.47 14.51 10.75
N LYS A 163 -18.69 14.15 10.34
CA LYS A 163 -19.02 13.89 8.92
C LYS A 163 -18.94 15.15 8.06
N VAL A 164 -19.39 16.30 8.58
CA VAL A 164 -19.31 17.59 7.87
C VAL A 164 -17.85 18.00 7.67
N CYS A 165 -17.00 17.87 8.69
CA CYS A 165 -15.57 18.17 8.61
C CYS A 165 -14.90 17.35 7.51
N ALA A 166 -15.14 16.04 7.45
CA ALA A 166 -14.62 15.18 6.39
C ALA A 166 -15.05 15.63 4.99
N LYS A 167 -16.29 16.10 4.81
CA LYS A 167 -16.76 16.63 3.51
C LYS A 167 -16.19 18.00 3.19
N SER A 168 -15.95 18.84 4.19
CA SER A 168 -15.39 20.17 4.01
C SER A 168 -13.98 20.15 3.42
N VAL A 169 -13.18 19.11 3.72
CA VAL A 169 -11.84 18.90 3.13
C VAL A 169 -11.89 18.90 1.61
N TYR A 170 -12.87 18.22 1.01
CA TYR A 170 -13.04 18.17 -0.43
C TYR A 170 -13.40 19.54 -1.00
N LEU A 171 -14.29 20.28 -0.33
CA LEU A 171 -14.69 21.62 -0.75
C LEU A 171 -13.49 22.59 -0.71
N VAL A 172 -12.73 22.59 0.38
CA VAL A 172 -11.51 23.41 0.50
C VAL A 172 -10.49 23.03 -0.56
N SER A 173 -10.33 21.73 -0.84
CA SER A 173 -9.36 21.25 -1.84
C SER A 173 -9.74 21.68 -3.27
N ILE A 174 -11.03 21.61 -3.62
CA ILE A 174 -11.54 22.07 -4.93
C ILE A 174 -11.35 23.57 -5.06
N LEU A 175 -11.72 24.35 -4.04
CA LEU A 175 -11.57 25.80 -4.06
C LEU A 175 -10.10 26.22 -4.14
N MET A 176 -9.22 25.57 -3.38
CA MET A 176 -7.78 25.81 -3.45
C MET A 176 -7.24 25.49 -4.84
N PHE A 177 -7.50 24.30 -5.38
CA PHE A 177 -6.99 23.92 -6.70
C PHE A 177 -7.54 24.82 -7.82
N ALA A 178 -8.84 25.16 -7.78
CA ALA A 178 -9.44 26.10 -8.71
C ALA A 178 -8.83 27.51 -8.60
N GLY A 179 -8.54 27.98 -7.39
CA GLY A 179 -7.86 29.25 -7.14
C GLY A 179 -6.46 29.28 -7.74
N LEU A 180 -5.66 28.22 -7.54
CA LEU A 180 -4.31 28.14 -8.12
C LEU A 180 -4.35 28.04 -9.65
N LEU A 181 -5.30 27.29 -10.23
CA LEU A 181 -5.47 27.23 -11.68
C LEU A 181 -5.90 28.57 -12.27
N HIS A 182 -6.83 29.26 -11.61
CA HIS A 182 -7.27 30.59 -12.05
C HIS A 182 -6.12 31.60 -11.98
N PHE A 183 -5.32 31.56 -10.91
CA PHE A 183 -4.14 32.41 -10.75
C PHE A 183 -3.09 32.16 -11.84
N ASN A 184 -2.86 30.91 -12.22
CA ASN A 184 -1.93 30.57 -13.31
C ASN A 184 -2.45 30.90 -14.71
N TYR A 185 -3.77 31.03 -14.89
CA TYR A 185 -4.37 31.30 -16.20
C TYR A 185 -4.68 32.79 -16.43
N ALA A 186 -5.25 33.46 -15.43
CA ALA A 186 -5.73 34.84 -15.52
C ALA A 186 -4.75 35.86 -14.93
N ASP A 187 -3.73 35.43 -14.18
CA ASP A 187 -2.74 36.29 -13.53
C ASP A 187 -1.31 35.92 -13.97
N VAL A 188 -0.29 36.49 -13.33
CA VAL A 188 1.14 36.35 -13.66
C VAL A 188 1.71 34.94 -13.44
N GLY A 189 1.04 34.09 -12.65
CA GLY A 189 1.51 32.74 -12.29
C GLY A 189 2.33 32.69 -10.99
N ILE A 190 2.37 31.51 -10.36
CA ILE A 190 2.91 31.34 -8.99
C ILE A 190 4.39 31.75 -8.89
N THR A 191 5.26 31.24 -9.76
CA THR A 191 6.70 31.54 -9.68
C THR A 191 7.00 33.02 -9.94
N LYS A 192 6.33 33.63 -10.92
CA LYS A 192 6.48 35.08 -11.20
C LYS A 192 5.91 35.97 -10.10
N ALA A 193 4.83 35.54 -9.44
CA ALA A 193 4.32 36.25 -8.27
C ALA A 193 5.36 36.30 -7.14
N PHE A 194 6.08 35.19 -6.88
CA PHE A 194 7.15 35.18 -5.90
C PHE A 194 8.34 36.08 -6.30
N GLU A 195 8.69 36.13 -7.58
CA GLU A 195 9.73 37.04 -8.09
C GLU A 195 9.37 38.51 -7.83
N MET A 196 8.11 38.89 -8.09
CA MET A 196 7.62 40.25 -7.83
C MET A 196 7.61 40.58 -6.33
N ILE A 197 7.21 39.63 -5.49
CA ILE A 197 7.19 39.80 -4.02
C ILE A 197 8.61 39.98 -3.48
N TRP A 198 9.60 39.28 -4.03
CA TRP A 198 11.00 39.37 -3.59
C TRP A 198 11.75 40.60 -4.14
N ALA A 199 11.19 41.26 -5.16
CA ALA A 199 11.74 42.47 -5.73
C ALA A 199 11.34 43.76 -4.99
N LEU A 200 10.41 43.66 -4.01
CA LEU A 200 10.03 44.75 -3.09
C LEU A 200 11.11 44.98 -2.02
#